data_AF-A0A6V7F9Z3-F1
#
_entry.id   AF-A0A6V7F9Z3-F1
#
_cell.length_a   1.000
_cell.length_b   1.000
_cell.length_c   1.000
_cell.angle_alpha   90.00
_cell.angle_beta   90.00
_cell.angle_gamma   90.00
#
_symmetry.space_group_name_H-M   'P 1'
#
loop_
_entity.id
_entity.type
_entity.pdbx_description
1 polymer ?
#
loop_
_entity_poly.entity_id
_entity_poly.type
_entity_poly.pdbx_seq_one_letter_code
_entity_poly.pdbx_strand_id
1 'polypeptide(L)'
;MQWRSKSCCSANFSTSVHVPKASPRALFAARLKQARELQGIPSQRALGVLMGLDKKLASSRVNRYENETSGIDLDGLGKLAETLGVPMAYLVAEDDATARVILSLAMMSKKERDELARSLESTRSST
;
A
#
# COMPACT_ATOMS: atom_id res chain seq x y z
N MET A 1 -20.92 -4.21 5.31
CA MET A 1 -20.20 -3.12 4.62
C MET A 1 -20.10 -3.49 3.15
N GLN A 2 -20.91 -2.86 2.31
CA GLN A 2 -21.04 -3.21 0.89
C GLN A 2 -19.93 -2.50 0.11
N TRP A 3 -18.91 -3.25 -0.32
CA TRP A 3 -18.01 -2.80 -1.37
C TRP A 3 -18.85 -2.60 -2.64
N ARG A 4 -18.99 -1.35 -3.06
CA ARG A 4 -19.69 -1.03 -4.31
C ARG A 4 -18.77 -1.43 -5.46
N SER A 5 -19.04 -2.61 -6.02
CA SER A 5 -18.60 -2.99 -7.36
C SER A 5 -19.08 -1.95 -8.36
N LYS A 6 -18.17 -1.06 -8.79
CA LYS A 6 -18.29 -0.31 -10.04
C LYS A 6 -16.90 -0.11 -10.62
N SER A 7 -16.53 -0.99 -11.54
CA SER A 7 -16.08 -0.64 -12.90
C SER A 7 -15.12 -1.71 -13.43
N CYS A 8 -15.55 -2.34 -14.53
CA CYS A 8 -14.74 -3.18 -15.39
C CYS A 8 -13.58 -2.36 -15.97
N CYS A 9 -12.40 -2.44 -15.36
CA CYS A 9 -11.13 -2.13 -16.01
C CYS A 9 -10.09 -2.97 -15.28
N SER A 10 -9.45 -3.91 -15.99
CA SER A 10 -8.24 -4.56 -15.49
C SER A 10 -7.25 -3.44 -15.15
N ALA A 11 -6.99 -3.25 -13.86
CA ALA A 11 -6.02 -2.27 -13.41
C ALA A 11 -4.67 -2.69 -13.97
N ASN A 12 -4.19 -1.96 -14.99
CA ASN A 12 -2.83 -2.05 -15.46
C ASN A 12 -1.93 -1.46 -14.37
N PHE A 13 -1.62 -2.30 -13.39
CA PHE A 13 -0.71 -2.01 -12.28
C PHE A 13 0.72 -1.94 -12.83
N SER A 14 1.07 -0.82 -13.48
CA SER A 14 2.48 -0.50 -13.70
C SER A 14 3.12 -0.28 -12.33
N THR A 15 3.77 -1.33 -11.83
CA THR A 15 4.20 -1.48 -10.44
C THR A 15 5.68 -1.22 -10.24
N SER A 16 6.40 -0.88 -11.31
CA SER A 16 7.85 -0.71 -11.28
C SER A 16 8.19 0.61 -10.59
N VAL A 17 8.51 0.53 -9.30
CA VAL A 17 9.12 1.62 -8.54
C VAL A 17 10.49 1.13 -8.13
N HIS A 18 11.51 1.96 -8.32
CA HIS A 18 12.81 1.68 -7.72
C HIS A 18 12.66 1.71 -6.21
N VAL A 19 12.56 0.53 -5.61
CA VAL A 19 12.63 0.36 -4.18
C VAL A 19 14.10 0.20 -3.82
N PRO A 20 14.73 1.22 -3.21
CA PRO A 20 16.12 1.07 -2.80
C PRO A 20 16.22 -0.08 -1.79
N LYS A 21 17.36 -0.77 -1.76
CA LYS A 21 17.77 -1.75 -0.73
C LYS A 21 17.97 -1.10 0.66
N ALA A 22 17.18 -0.08 0.97
CA ALA A 22 17.35 0.85 2.05
C ALA A 22 16.36 0.59 3.20
N SER A 23 16.50 1.38 4.26
CA SER A 23 15.82 1.23 5.54
C SER A 23 14.29 1.04 5.43
N PRO A 24 13.61 0.50 6.46
CA PRO A 24 12.14 0.44 6.49
C PRO A 24 11.44 1.77 6.21
N ARG A 25 12.08 2.91 6.52
CA ARG A 25 11.56 4.24 6.20
C ARG A 25 11.57 4.52 4.70
N ALA A 26 12.63 4.11 4.00
CA ALA A 26 12.74 4.24 2.55
C ALA A 26 11.72 3.37 1.82
N LEU A 27 11.54 2.12 2.28
CA LEU A 27 10.48 1.24 1.77
C LEU A 27 9.11 1.90 1.94
N PHE A 28 8.84 2.41 3.14
CA PHE A 28 7.59 3.10 3.45
C PHE A 28 7.36 4.34 2.58
N ALA A 29 8.35 5.20 2.45
CA ALA A 29 8.28 6.40 1.63
C ALA A 29 7.96 6.07 0.16
N ALA A 30 8.67 5.09 -0.42
CA ALA A 30 8.48 4.65 -1.79
C ALA A 30 7.07 4.07 -2.02
N ARG A 31 6.61 3.16 -1.14
CA ARG A 31 5.29 2.53 -1.24
C ARG A 31 4.13 3.49 -0.97
N LEU A 32 4.31 4.45 -0.05
CA LEU A 32 3.35 5.52 0.19
C LEU A 32 3.14 6.36 -1.07
N LYS A 33 4.23 6.83 -1.68
CA LYS A 33 4.16 7.62 -2.91
C LYS A 33 3.47 6.84 -4.02
N GLN A 34 3.85 5.57 -4.18
CA GLN A 34 3.25 4.66 -5.17
C GLN A 34 1.74 4.47 -4.94
N ALA A 35 1.33 4.17 -3.70
CA ALA A 35 -0.10 4.02 -3.37
C ALA A 35 -0.89 5.30 -3.68
N ARG A 36 -0.33 6.47 -3.30
CA ARG A 36 -0.97 7.77 -3.56
C ARG A 36 -1.21 7.98 -5.07
N GLU A 37 -0.21 7.66 -5.89
CA GLU A 37 -0.28 7.80 -7.35
C GLU A 37 -1.25 6.78 -7.97
N LEU A 38 -1.24 5.52 -7.51
CA LEU A 38 -2.18 4.48 -7.96
C LEU A 38 -3.64 4.83 -7.66
N GLN A 39 -3.91 5.50 -6.54
CA GLN A 39 -5.25 5.95 -6.18
C GLN A 39 -5.64 7.28 -6.84
N GLY A 40 -4.79 7.85 -7.70
CA GLY A 40 -5.05 9.12 -8.38
C GLY A 40 -5.11 10.32 -7.43
N ILE A 41 -4.49 10.24 -6.24
CA ILE A 41 -4.50 11.34 -5.28
C ILE A 41 -3.47 12.40 -5.73
N PRO A 42 -3.91 13.62 -6.08
CA PRO A 42 -3.12 14.52 -6.92
C PRO A 42 -1.95 15.20 -6.20
N SER A 43 -1.91 15.17 -4.86
CA SER A 43 -0.82 15.78 -4.09
C SER A 43 -0.71 15.20 -2.68
N GLN A 44 0.46 15.39 -2.06
CA GLN A 44 0.70 15.11 -0.64
C GLN A 44 -0.31 15.84 0.26
N ARG A 45 -0.64 17.10 -0.08
CA ARG A 45 -1.65 17.88 0.65
C ARG A 45 -3.02 17.20 0.58
N ALA A 46 -3.43 16.75 -0.61
CA ALA A 46 -4.71 16.07 -0.81
C ALA A 46 -4.78 14.79 0.02
N LEU A 47 -3.71 13.98 0.02
CA LEU A 47 -3.63 12.80 0.89
C LEU A 47 -3.76 13.17 2.36
N GLY A 48 -3.01 14.15 2.84
CA GLY A 48 -3.06 14.56 4.24
C GLY A 48 -4.44 15.05 4.67
N VAL A 49 -5.14 15.78 3.82
CA VAL A 49 -6.53 16.21 4.08
C VAL A 49 -7.48 15.01 4.10
N LEU A 50 -7.34 14.05 3.18
CA LEU A 50 -8.13 12.81 3.18
C LEU A 50 -7.92 11.98 4.45
N MET A 51 -6.71 12.00 5.01
CA MET A 51 -6.38 11.38 6.30
C MET A 51 -6.94 12.14 7.52
N GLY A 52 -7.66 13.25 7.32
CA GLY A 52 -8.19 14.08 8.40
C GLY A 52 -7.15 14.99 9.07
N LEU A 53 -6.00 15.24 8.44
CA LEU A 53 -5.03 16.22 8.94
C LEU A 53 -5.52 17.65 8.69
N ASP A 54 -5.14 18.56 9.58
CA ASP A 54 -5.37 19.99 9.38
C ASP A 54 -4.79 20.47 8.03
N LYS A 55 -5.57 21.28 7.30
CA LYS A 55 -5.25 21.72 5.94
C LYS A 55 -3.92 22.48 5.84
N LYS A 56 -3.44 23.12 6.92
CA LYS A 56 -2.16 23.83 6.99
C LYS A 56 -0.98 22.88 7.24
N LEU A 57 -1.22 21.75 7.91
CA LEU A 57 -0.19 20.76 8.25
C LEU A 57 -0.14 19.57 7.30
N ALA A 58 -1.21 19.31 6.55
CA ALA A 58 -1.38 18.14 5.68
C ALA A 58 -0.20 17.90 4.73
N SER A 59 0.24 18.92 3.99
CA SER A 59 1.37 18.80 3.07
C SER A 59 2.68 18.51 3.80
N SER A 60 2.99 19.27 4.84
CA SER A 60 4.24 19.11 5.60
C SER A 60 4.34 17.72 6.23
N ARG A 61 3.24 17.20 6.80
CA ARG A 61 3.24 15.88 7.45
C ARG A 61 3.45 14.75 6.45
N VAL A 62 2.72 14.75 5.33
CA VAL A 62 2.90 13.73 4.27
C VAL A 62 4.25 13.85 3.59
N ASN A 63 4.75 15.07 3.39
CA ASN A 63 6.10 15.29 2.87
C ASN A 63 7.18 14.70 3.79
N ARG A 64 6.99 14.74 5.11
CA ARG A 64 7.93 14.11 6.04
C ARG A 64 7.94 12.59 5.93
N TYR A 65 6.78 11.98 5.65
CA TYR A 65 6.66 10.55 5.40
C TYR A 65 7.34 10.15 4.08
N GLU A 66 7.03 10.84 2.98
CA GLU A 66 7.60 10.55 1.65
C GLU A 66 9.11 10.87 1.53
N ASN A 67 9.69 11.64 2.46
CA ASN A 67 11.13 11.93 2.50
C ASN A 67 11.86 11.30 3.71
N GLU A 68 11.27 10.30 4.37
CA GLU A 68 11.92 9.51 5.44
C GLU A 68 12.30 10.28 6.73
N THR A 69 11.83 11.52 6.88
CA THR A 69 12.22 12.41 7.99
C THR A 69 11.39 12.24 9.26
N SER A 70 10.30 11.49 9.22
CA SER A 70 9.49 11.16 10.40
C SER A 70 8.86 9.78 10.26
N GLY A 71 8.87 9.01 11.34
CA GLY A 71 8.12 7.76 11.43
C GLY A 71 6.63 8.03 11.57
N ILE A 72 5.84 7.02 11.19
CA ILE A 72 4.43 6.90 11.53
C ILE A 72 4.30 5.73 12.52
N ASP A 73 3.42 5.85 13.50
CA ASP A 73 3.07 4.73 14.37
C ASP A 73 2.15 3.74 13.65
N LEU A 74 1.89 2.58 14.25
CA LEU A 74 1.06 1.53 13.63
C LEU A 74 -0.39 1.99 13.42
N ASP A 75 -0.95 2.76 14.36
CA ASP A 75 -2.30 3.30 14.25
C ASP A 75 -2.41 4.30 13.09
N GLY A 76 -1.42 5.18 12.95
CA GLY A 76 -1.32 6.10 11.82
C GLY A 76 -1.11 5.37 10.50
N LEU A 77 -0.31 4.30 10.49
CA LEU A 77 -0.10 3.46 9.31
C LEU A 77 -1.42 2.79 8.88
N GLY A 78 -2.23 2.36 9.85
CA GLY A 78 -3.56 1.77 9.58
C GLY A 78 -4.52 2.77 8.95
N LYS A 79 -4.63 3.97 9.53
CA LYS A 79 -5.45 5.06 8.97
C LYS A 79 -4.99 5.46 7.56
N LEU A 80 -3.68 5.48 7.35
CA LEU A 80 -3.11 5.78 6.04
C LEU A 80 -3.46 4.70 5.01
N ALA A 81 -3.32 3.43 5.37
CA ALA A 81 -3.67 2.30 4.52
C ALA A 81 -5.16 2.30 4.15
N GLU A 82 -6.03 2.57 5.12
CA GLU A 82 -7.48 2.74 4.90
C GLU A 82 -7.78 3.90 3.94
N THR A 83 -7.15 5.06 4.16
CA THR A 83 -7.30 6.25 3.29
C THR A 83 -6.87 5.96 1.86
N LEU A 84 -5.82 5.14 1.69
CA LEU A 84 -5.27 4.74 0.40
C LEU A 84 -5.97 3.52 -0.20
N GLY A 85 -6.91 2.88 0.50
CA GLY A 85 -7.58 1.67 0.02
C GLY A 85 -6.62 0.51 -0.29
N VAL A 86 -5.51 0.38 0.44
CA VAL A 86 -4.53 -0.71 0.26
C VAL A 86 -4.32 -1.46 1.58
N PRO A 87 -3.90 -2.75 1.55
CA PRO A 87 -3.49 -3.45 2.77
C PRO A 87 -2.32 -2.73 3.44
N MET A 88 -2.31 -2.67 4.77
CA MET A 88 -1.19 -2.07 5.53
C MET A 88 0.17 -2.67 5.13
N ALA A 89 0.24 -3.98 4.88
CA ALA A 89 1.45 -4.67 4.45
C ALA A 89 2.04 -4.13 3.12
N TYR A 90 1.20 -3.57 2.24
CA TYR A 90 1.66 -2.98 0.98
C TYR A 90 2.60 -1.79 1.24
N LEU A 91 2.32 -1.00 2.28
CA LEU A 91 3.09 0.19 2.63
C LEU A 91 4.51 -0.11 3.08
N VAL A 92 4.87 -1.38 3.30
CA VAL A 92 6.23 -1.79 3.68
C VAL A 92 6.72 -2.99 2.86
N ALA A 93 6.10 -3.24 1.70
CA ALA A 93 6.48 -4.35 0.83
C ALA A 93 7.89 -4.14 0.24
N GLU A 94 8.76 -5.13 0.46
CA GLU A 94 10.20 -5.06 0.16
C GLU A 94 10.54 -4.91 -1.31
N ASP A 95 9.74 -5.51 -2.19
CA ASP A 95 9.95 -5.49 -3.63
C ASP A 95 8.62 -5.57 -4.38
N ASP A 96 8.67 -5.33 -5.69
CA ASP A 96 7.48 -5.19 -6.51
C ASP A 96 6.72 -6.52 -6.69
N ALA A 97 7.41 -7.66 -6.59
CA ALA A 97 6.76 -8.96 -6.66
C ALA A 97 5.92 -9.17 -5.40
N THR A 98 6.49 -8.93 -4.22
CA THR A 98 5.80 -8.97 -2.93
C THR A 98 4.64 -7.97 -2.89
N ALA A 99 4.86 -6.73 -3.35
CA ALA A 99 3.81 -5.71 -3.41
C ALA A 99 2.63 -6.12 -4.30
N ARG A 100 2.89 -6.70 -5.48
CA ARG A 100 1.85 -7.23 -6.38
C ARG A 100 1.06 -8.36 -5.73
N VAL A 101 1.73 -9.31 -5.08
CA VAL A 101 1.05 -10.41 -4.38
C VAL A 101 0.14 -9.86 -3.29
N ILE A 102 0.62 -8.91 -2.47
CA ILE A 102 -0.19 -8.29 -1.40
C ILE A 102 -1.46 -7.63 -1.96
N LEU A 103 -1.34 -6.88 -3.07
CA LEU A 103 -2.52 -6.26 -3.71
C LEU A 103 -3.49 -7.31 -4.28
N SER A 104 -2.97 -8.36 -4.92
CA SER A 104 -3.80 -9.45 -5.44
C SER A 104 -4.56 -10.17 -4.32
N LEU A 105 -3.89 -10.43 -3.19
CA LEU A 105 -4.52 -11.02 -2.00
C LEU A 105 -5.66 -10.15 -1.46
N ALA A 106 -5.57 -8.82 -1.57
CA ALA A 106 -6.64 -7.91 -1.13
C ALA A 106 -7.94 -8.08 -1.93
N MET A 107 -7.84 -8.55 -3.17
CA MET A 107 -8.97 -8.78 -4.08
C MET A 107 -9.56 -10.19 -3.93
N MET A 108 -8.88 -11.10 -3.24
CA MET A 108 -9.29 -12.49 -3.04
C MET A 108 -10.18 -12.63 -1.80
N SER A 109 -11.15 -13.53 -1.89
CA SER A 109 -11.89 -14.00 -0.72
C SER A 109 -10.96 -14.71 0.28
N LYS A 110 -11.41 -14.83 1.53
CA LYS A 110 -10.64 -15.59 2.55
C LYS A 110 -10.36 -17.02 2.09
N LYS A 111 -11.34 -17.70 1.50
CA LYS A 111 -11.21 -19.08 1.02
C LYS A 111 -10.13 -19.21 -0.07
N GLU A 112 -10.15 -18.33 -1.07
CA GLU A 112 -9.15 -18.35 -2.15
C GLU A 112 -7.73 -18.09 -1.61
N ARG A 113 -7.59 -17.20 -0.61
CA ARG A 113 -6.30 -16.95 0.05
C ARG A 113 -5.80 -18.19 0.80
N ASP A 114 -6.67 -18.85 1.55
CA ASP A 114 -6.35 -20.07 2.29
C ASP A 114 -6.00 -21.25 1.35
N GLU A 115 -6.62 -21.31 0.17
CA GLU A 115 -6.28 -22.28 -0.88
C GLU A 115 -4.92 -21.99 -1.52
N LEU A 116 -4.64 -20.73 -1.85
CA LEU A 116 -3.34 -20.32 -2.39
C LEU A 116 -2.21 -20.61 -1.40
N ALA A 117 -2.40 -20.27 -0.13
CA ALA A 117 -1.41 -20.53 0.92
C ALA A 117 -1.04 -22.02 0.99
N ARG A 118 -2.05 -22.90 1.02
CA ARG A 118 -1.84 -24.36 1.01
C ARG A 118 -1.09 -24.85 -0.24
N SER A 119 -1.39 -24.29 -1.41
CA SER A 119 -0.69 -24.64 -2.66
C SER A 119 0.79 -24.23 -2.65
N LEU A 120 1.13 -23.10 -2.02
CA LEU A 120 2.51 -22.65 -1.89
C LEU A 120 3.29 -23.52 -0.89
N GLU A 121 2.66 -23.93 0.22
CA GLU A 121 3.23 -24.82 1.22
C GLU A 121 3.53 -26.22 0.66
N SER A 122 2.63 -26.78 -0.16
CA SER A 122 2.82 -28.09 -0.78
C SER A 122 3.95 -28.09 -1.84
N THR A 123 4.10 -26.97 -2.57
CA THR A 123 5.16 -26.79 -3.56
C THR A 123 6.54 -26.76 -2.88
N ARG A 124 6.65 -26.11 -1.71
CA ARG A 124 7.90 -26.06 -0.91
C ARG A 124 8.30 -27.41 -0.31
N SER A 125 7.34 -28.30 -0.08
CA SER A 125 7.60 -29.62 0.53
C SER A 125 8.03 -30.67 -0.50
N SER A 126 7.99 -30.33 -1.79
CA SER A 126 8.30 -31.24 -2.91
C SER A 126 9.67 -30.94 -3.55
N THR A 127 10.46 -30.05 -2.95
CA THR A 127 11.84 -29.70 -3.34
C THR A 127 12.77 -30.04 -2.18
#